data_AF-A0A961CQ30-F1
#
_entry.id   AF-A0A961CQ30-F1
#
_cell.length_a   1.000
_cell.length_b   1.000
_cell.length_c   1.000
_cell.angle_alpha   90.00
_cell.angle_beta   90.00
_cell.angle_gamma   90.00
#
_symmetry.space_group_name_H-M   'P 1'
#
loop_
_entity.id
_entity.type
_entity.pdbx_description
1 polymer ?
#
loop_
_entity_poly.entity_id
_entity_poly.type
_entity_poly.pdbx_seq_one_letter_code
_entity_poly.pdbx_strand_id
1 'polypeptide(L)'
;MNDAQGGADLLHAPLTIEYGFMRTTGPVIGAFLTGLRERRVLAITAADGRVLCPPVEYDPTTGAPLTDMVEVGTEGTVTSWTWSPSPAPNRRSSRPTPWRSSASTAPTPRCCT
;
A
#
# COMPACT_ATOMS: atom_id res chain seq x y z
N MET A 1 12.23 42.80 -19.55
CA MET A 1 10.83 43.20 -19.26
C MET A 1 10.09 41.93 -18.89
N ASN A 2 10.07 41.61 -17.60
CA ASN A 2 9.18 40.60 -17.02
C ASN A 2 8.79 41.18 -15.66
N ASP A 3 7.63 41.83 -15.63
CA ASP A 3 7.08 42.47 -14.45
C ASP A 3 6.57 41.36 -13.49
N ALA A 4 7.49 40.87 -12.67
CA ALA A 4 7.19 39.95 -11.57
C ALA A 4 7.02 40.76 -10.27
N GLN A 5 6.03 41.64 -10.24
CA GLN A 5 5.56 42.28 -9.01
C GLN A 5 4.04 42.35 -9.03
N GLY A 6 3.39 41.33 -8.46
CA GLY A 6 1.93 41.27 -8.33
C GLY A 6 1.44 40.17 -7.39
N GLY A 7 2.19 39.88 -6.32
CA GLY A 7 1.84 38.82 -5.36
C GLY A 7 1.80 39.30 -3.91
N ALA A 8 1.69 40.61 -3.68
CA ALA A 8 1.51 41.13 -2.33
C ALA A 8 0.06 40.89 -1.91
N ASP A 9 -0.09 39.96 -0.97
CA ASP A 9 -1.27 39.64 -0.16
C ASP A 9 -2.33 38.70 -0.76
N LEU A 10 -1.90 37.47 -1.09
CA LEU A 10 -2.84 36.35 -1.18
C LEU A 10 -3.12 35.80 0.24
N LEU A 11 -4.36 35.93 0.69
CA LEU A 11 -4.84 35.31 1.92
C LEU A 11 -4.63 33.79 1.85
N HIS A 12 -3.78 33.27 2.74
CA HIS A 12 -3.57 31.84 2.95
C HIS A 12 -3.93 31.49 4.40
N ALA A 13 -4.62 30.36 4.57
CA ALA A 13 -4.83 29.72 5.85
C ALA A 13 -4.44 28.23 5.74
N PRO A 14 -3.87 27.62 6.79
CA PRO A 14 -3.56 26.20 6.78
C PRO A 14 -4.85 25.38 6.64
N LEU A 15 -4.92 24.54 5.62
CA LEU A 15 -6.00 23.57 5.42
C LEU A 15 -5.55 22.22 5.95
N THR A 16 -6.03 21.86 7.14
CA THR A 16 -5.84 20.50 7.66
C THR A 16 -6.98 19.63 7.17
N ILE A 17 -6.69 18.74 6.21
CA ILE A 17 -7.62 17.70 5.80
C ILE A 17 -7.44 16.50 6.72
N GLU A 18 -8.43 16.25 7.58
CA GLU A 18 -8.48 15.04 8.41
C GLU A 18 -9.54 14.07 7.89
N TYR A 19 -9.18 12.79 7.85
CA TYR A 19 -10.04 11.68 7.45
C TYR A 19 -10.24 10.73 8.63
N GLY A 20 -10.86 11.23 9.70
CA GLY A 20 -11.09 10.51 10.95
C GLY A 20 -12.19 9.46 10.89
N PHE A 21 -12.23 8.60 9.87
CA PHE A 21 -13.15 7.46 9.84
C PHE A 21 -12.48 6.21 10.39
N MET A 22 -13.18 5.52 11.29
CA MET A 22 -12.88 4.14 11.67
C MET A 22 -13.60 3.23 10.69
N ARG A 23 -12.89 2.72 9.68
CA ARG A 23 -13.43 1.71 8.78
C ARG A 23 -13.31 0.34 9.43
N THR A 24 -14.38 -0.45 9.37
CA THR A 24 -14.27 -1.89 9.59
C THR A 24 -13.43 -2.48 8.46
N THR A 25 -12.65 -3.51 8.76
CA THR A 25 -11.73 -4.12 7.78
C THR A 25 -12.45 -4.96 6.72
N GLY A 26 -13.74 -5.25 6.90
CA GLY A 26 -14.47 -6.11 5.99
C GLY A 26 -13.86 -7.52 5.85
N PRO A 27 -14.37 -8.32 4.91
CA PRO A 27 -13.90 -9.70 4.71
C PRO A 27 -12.50 -9.77 4.07
N VAL A 28 -12.18 -8.88 3.12
CA VAL A 28 -10.92 -8.94 2.36
C VAL A 28 -9.73 -8.44 3.18
N ILE A 29 -9.76 -7.19 3.67
CA ILE A 29 -8.66 -6.67 4.50
C ILE A 29 -8.61 -7.39 5.85
N GLY A 30 -9.76 -7.79 6.40
CA GLY A 30 -9.81 -8.63 7.61
C GLY A 30 -9.08 -9.95 7.45
N ALA A 31 -9.30 -10.66 6.33
CA ALA A 31 -8.59 -11.90 6.03
C ALA A 31 -7.08 -11.67 5.88
N PHE A 32 -6.66 -10.61 5.17
CA PHE A 32 -5.24 -10.28 5.00
C PHE A 32 -4.53 -10.02 6.34
N LEU A 33 -5.10 -9.16 7.19
CA LEU A 33 -4.52 -8.83 8.49
C LEU A 33 -4.48 -10.06 9.42
N THR A 34 -5.49 -10.92 9.34
CA THR A 34 -5.50 -12.21 10.04
C THR A 34 -4.39 -13.13 9.53
N GLY A 35 -4.21 -13.21 8.22
CA GLY A 35 -3.09 -13.93 7.59
C GLY A 35 -1.74 -13.42 8.09
N LEU A 36 -1.53 -12.10 8.12
CA LEU A 36 -0.27 -11.52 8.62
C LEU A 36 -0.01 -11.88 10.10
N ARG A 37 -1.05 -11.92 10.93
CA ARG A 37 -0.95 -12.42 12.32
C ARG A 37 -0.48 -13.88 12.37
N GLU A 38 -0.90 -14.68 11.40
CA GLU A 38 -0.50 -16.08 11.21
C GLU A 38 0.81 -16.26 10.44
N ARG A 39 1.51 -15.17 10.09
CA ARG A 39 2.72 -15.14 9.24
C ARG A 39 2.49 -15.64 7.80
N ARG A 40 1.27 -15.48 7.29
CA ARG A 40 0.87 -15.82 5.92
C ARG A 40 0.56 -14.55 5.14
N VAL A 41 1.07 -14.43 3.92
CA VAL A 41 0.78 -13.28 3.06
C VAL A 41 -0.31 -13.67 2.08
N LEU A 42 -1.49 -13.08 2.25
CA LEU A 42 -2.62 -13.30 1.35
C LEU A 42 -2.69 -12.19 0.30
N ALA A 43 -3.04 -12.56 -0.92
CA ALA A 43 -3.33 -11.71 -2.05
C ALA A 43 -4.71 -12.06 -2.62
N ILE A 44 -5.16 -11.32 -3.63
CA ILE A 44 -6.44 -11.60 -4.32
C ILE A 44 -6.22 -11.74 -5.82
N THR A 45 -6.94 -12.67 -6.45
CA THR A 45 -6.82 -12.96 -7.88
C THR A 45 -7.90 -12.24 -8.67
N ALA A 46 -7.52 -11.54 -9.73
CA ALA A 46 -8.44 -10.93 -10.69
C ALA A 46 -8.79 -11.92 -11.81
N ALA A 47 -9.91 -11.66 -12.50
CA ALA A 47 -10.42 -12.53 -13.57
C ALA A 47 -9.43 -12.70 -14.75
N ASP A 48 -8.52 -11.76 -14.94
CA ASP A 48 -7.47 -11.80 -15.97
C ASP A 48 -6.17 -12.49 -15.48
N GLY A 49 -6.19 -13.09 -14.29
CA GLY A 49 -5.08 -13.84 -13.72
C GLY A 49 -4.06 -13.00 -12.95
N ARG A 50 -4.24 -11.68 -12.85
CA ARG A 50 -3.40 -10.84 -11.97
C ARG A 50 -3.59 -11.24 -10.50
N VAL A 51 -2.51 -11.18 -9.73
CA VAL A 51 -2.52 -11.35 -8.28
C VAL A 51 -2.14 -10.03 -7.62
N LEU A 52 -3.03 -9.50 -6.78
CA LEU A 52 -2.89 -8.17 -6.17
C LEU A 52 -2.57 -8.29 -4.68
N CYS A 53 -1.43 -7.72 -4.26
CA CYS A 53 -0.96 -7.66 -2.88
C CYS A 53 -0.49 -6.23 -2.54
N PRO A 54 -1.05 -5.55 -1.52
CA PRO A 54 -2.14 -6.00 -0.66
C PRO A 54 -3.46 -6.27 -1.42
N PRO A 55 -4.35 -7.14 -0.92
CA PRO A 55 -5.60 -7.46 -1.60
C PRO A 55 -6.58 -6.27 -1.57
N VAL A 56 -7.42 -6.18 -2.60
CA VAL A 56 -8.42 -5.12 -2.79
C VAL A 56 -9.80 -5.74 -3.07
N GLU A 57 -10.88 -5.09 -2.65
CA GLU A 57 -12.26 -5.62 -2.78
C GLU A 57 -12.80 -5.58 -4.22
N TYR A 58 -12.25 -4.71 -5.07
CA TYR A 58 -12.69 -4.52 -6.44
C TYR A 58 -11.49 -4.46 -7.37
N ASP A 59 -11.66 -5.00 -8.57
CA ASP A 59 -10.65 -4.93 -9.60
C ASP A 59 -10.42 -3.46 -10.04
N PRO A 60 -9.17 -2.96 -10.01
CA PRO A 60 -8.88 -1.55 -10.28
C PRO A 60 -9.09 -1.14 -11.74
N THR A 61 -9.22 -2.11 -12.65
CA THR A 61 -9.39 -1.85 -14.09
C THR A 61 -10.86 -1.95 -14.50
N THR A 62 -11.59 -2.91 -13.96
CA THR A 62 -12.96 -3.25 -14.38
C THR A 62 -14.03 -2.89 -13.35
N GLY A 63 -13.65 -2.70 -12.08
CA GLY A 63 -14.59 -2.47 -10.97
C GLY A 63 -15.37 -3.73 -10.56
N ALA A 64 -15.05 -4.90 -11.11
CA ALA A 64 -15.68 -6.15 -10.71
C ALA A 64 -15.32 -6.52 -9.26
N PRO A 65 -16.25 -7.09 -8.47
CA PRO A 65 -15.95 -7.55 -7.12
C PRO A 65 -14.93 -8.69 -7.17
N LEU A 66 -13.97 -8.68 -6.25
CA LEU A 66 -12.95 -9.72 -6.11
C LEU A 66 -13.13 -10.44 -4.77
N THR A 67 -13.08 -11.77 -4.82
CA THR A 67 -13.25 -12.62 -3.62
C THR A 67 -12.20 -13.72 -3.49
N ASP A 68 -11.45 -14.00 -4.56
CA ASP A 68 -10.63 -15.20 -4.65
C ASP A 68 -9.24 -14.97 -4.04
N MET A 69 -9.15 -15.25 -2.73
CA MET A 69 -7.93 -15.12 -1.96
C MET A 69 -6.93 -16.24 -2.26
N VAL A 70 -5.66 -15.88 -2.36
CA VAL A 70 -4.55 -16.80 -2.61
C VAL A 70 -3.38 -16.46 -1.70
N GLU A 71 -2.70 -17.47 -1.15
CA GLU A 71 -1.46 -17.27 -0.42
C GLU A 71 -0.29 -17.11 -1.39
N VAL A 72 0.54 -16.09 -1.18
CA VAL A 72 1.74 -15.81 -1.98
C VAL A 72 3.00 -16.13 -1.18
N GLY A 73 4.13 -16.26 -1.89
CA GLY A 73 5.41 -16.57 -1.28
C GLY A 73 5.84 -15.51 -0.26
N THR A 74 6.73 -15.89 0.66
CA THR A 74 7.34 -14.95 1.61
C THR A 74 8.59 -14.27 1.04
N GLU A 75 8.96 -14.60 -0.19
CA GLU A 75 10.14 -14.10 -0.88
C GLU A 75 9.76 -13.19 -2.05
N GLY A 76 10.57 -12.16 -2.28
CA GLY A 76 10.37 -11.24 -3.38
C GLY A 76 11.62 -10.43 -3.68
N THR A 77 11.65 -9.81 -4.85
CA THR A 77 12.77 -8.95 -5.27
C THR A 77 12.42 -7.48 -5.09
N VAL A 78 13.44 -6.72 -4.69
CA VAL A 78 13.38 -5.26 -4.53
C VAL A 78 13.42 -4.61 -5.89
N THR A 79 12.38 -3.86 -6.23
CA THR A 79 12.33 -3.13 -7.49
C THR A 79 12.57 -1.64 -7.30
N SER A 80 12.23 -1.07 -6.14
CA SER A 80 12.51 0.33 -5.81
C SER A 80 12.61 0.57 -4.31
N TRP A 81 13.51 1.46 -3.93
CA TRP A 81 13.73 1.92 -2.56
C TRP A 81 14.20 3.38 -2.57
N THR A 82 14.06 4.06 -1.44
CA THR A 82 14.56 5.43 -1.23
C THR A 82 15.09 5.58 0.19
N TRP A 83 15.88 6.63 0.44
CA TRP A 83 16.38 6.95 1.76
C TRP A 83 15.45 7.93 2.48
N SER A 84 15.08 7.64 3.73
CA SER A 84 14.34 8.58 4.59
C SER A 84 15.29 9.19 5.62
N PRO A 85 15.80 10.42 5.39
CA PRO A 85 16.82 11.01 6.24
C PRO A 85 16.26 11.53 7.57
N SER A 86 15.00 11.95 7.61
CA SER A 86 14.34 12.48 8.80
C SER A 86 13.17 11.59 9.21
N PRO A 87 13.26 10.85 10.33
CA PRO A 87 12.17 10.03 10.82
C PRO A 87 11.01 10.89 11.30
N ALA A 88 9.78 10.54 10.91
CA ALA A 88 8.59 11.19 11.45
C ALA A 88 8.47 10.91 12.97
N PRO A 89 7.89 11.83 13.76
CA PRO A 89 7.88 11.75 15.23
C PRO A 89 7.28 10.47 15.82
N ASN A 90 6.39 9.78 15.08
CA ASN A 90 5.70 8.57 15.52
C ASN A 90 6.29 7.26 14.95
N ARG A 91 7.42 7.30 14.22
CA ARG A 91 8.07 6.09 13.72
C ARG A 91 8.88 5.41 14.83
N ARG A 92 8.89 4.08 14.81
CA ARG A 92 9.68 3.27 15.77
C ARG A 92 11.19 3.49 15.68
N SER A 93 11.72 3.87 14.51
CA SER A 93 13.16 4.15 14.33
C SER A 93 13.45 5.63 14.56
N SER A 94 14.42 5.91 15.42
CA SER A 94 14.98 7.26 15.65
C SER A 94 16.17 7.57 14.75
N ARG A 95 16.64 6.61 13.94
CA ARG A 95 17.74 6.79 12.98
C ARG A 95 17.23 6.83 11.54
N PRO A 96 17.94 7.49 10.61
CA PRO A 96 17.66 7.43 9.18
C PRO A 96 17.57 5.98 8.71
N THR A 97 16.55 5.65 7.90
CA THR A 97 16.33 4.29 7.39
C THR A 97 15.97 4.28 5.91
N PRO A 98 16.34 3.22 5.17
CA PRO A 98 15.82 3.02 3.83
C PRO A 98 14.33 2.69 3.90
N TRP A 99 13.54 3.37 3.06
CA TRP A 99 12.15 3.06 2.79
C TRP A 99 12.06 2.18 1.54
N ARG A 100 11.32 1.08 1.63
CA ARG A 100 10.98 0.27 0.47
C ARG A 100 9.66 0.75 -0.11
N SER A 101 9.69 1.12 -1.38
CA SER A 101 8.50 1.57 -2.11
C SER A 101 7.79 0.42 -2.79
N SER A 102 8.55 -0.55 -3.34
CA SER A 102 7.98 -1.69 -4.06
C SER A 102 8.81 -2.97 -3.94
N ALA A 103 8.11 -4.10 -3.97
CA ALA A 103 8.67 -5.44 -4.12
C ALA A 103 7.74 -6.27 -5.00
N SER A 104 8.32 -7.20 -5.77
CA SER A 104 7.54 -8.21 -6.49
C SER A 104 7.74 -9.55 -5.80
N THR A 105 6.65 -10.24 -5.51
CA THR A 105 6.61 -11.56 -4.86
C THR A 105 5.95 -12.53 -5.83
N ALA A 106 6.57 -13.69 -6.08
CA ALA A 106 5.95 -14.73 -6.89
C ALA A 106 4.86 -15.48 -6.08
N PRO A 107 3.80 -16.00 -6.74
CA PRO A 107 2.88 -16.93 -6.09
C PRO A 107 3.67 -18.11 -5.51
N THR A 108 3.25 -18.62 -4.35
CA THR A 108 3.87 -19.83 -3.79
C THR A 108 3.76 -20.94 -4.83
N PRO A 109 4.86 -21.63 -5.19
CA PRO A 109 4.76 -22.77 -6.08
C PRO A 109 3.78 -23.76 -5.44
N ARG A 110 2.70 -24.10 -6.15
CA ARG A 110 1.82 -25.19 -5.73
C ARG A 110 2.70 -26.44 -5.75
N CYS A 111 3.16 -26.89 -4.59
CA CYS A 111 3.76 -28.21 -4.49
C CYS A 111 2.72 -29.20 -5.01
N CYS A 112 3.02 -29.81 -6.16
CA CYS A 112 2.26 -30.93 -6.67
C CYS A 112 2.36 -32.05 -5.64
N THR A 113 1.22 -32.38 -5.02
CA THR A 113 1.04 -33.65 -4.30
C THR A 113 0.51 -34.68 -5.28
#